data_AF-A0A3D5IZM9-F1
#
_entry.id   AF-A0A3D5IZM9-F1
#
_cell.length_a   1.000
_cell.length_b   1.000
_cell.length_c   1.000
_cell.angle_alpha   90.00
_cell.angle_beta   90.00
_cell.angle_gamma   90.00
#
_symmetry.space_group_name_H-M   'P 1'
#
loop_
_entity.id
_entity.type
_entity.pdbx_description
1 polymer ?
#
loop_
_entity_poly.entity_id
_entity_poly.type
_entity_poly.pdbx_seq_one_letter_code
_entity_poly.pdbx_strand_id
1 'polypeptide(L)' 'AYCLERDVLLKRKVTLPKLPEIGDVVVFVNTAGYMMHFFETQAHLFELAPNLVYTETSKPLKFADFKLDTDN' A
#
# COMPACT_ATOMS: atom_id res chain seq x y z
N ALA A 1 0.96 11.69 5.12
CA ALA A 1 -0.19 12.42 4.54
C ALA A 1 0.28 13.81 4.16
N TYR A 2 -0.12 14.28 3.00
CA TYR A 2 0.24 15.61 2.52
C TYR A 2 -0.79 16.64 2.97
N CYS A 3 -0.32 17.85 3.28
CA CYS A 3 -1.18 18.97 3.66
C CYS A 3 -1.77 19.65 2.42
N LEU A 4 -2.29 18.87 1.47
CA LEU A 4 -2.82 19.34 0.20
C LEU A 4 -4.29 18.95 0.07
N GLU A 5 -5.13 19.88 -0.40
CA GLU A 5 -6.54 19.63 -0.70
C GLU A 5 -6.73 18.48 -1.72
N ARG A 6 -5.75 18.30 -2.60
CA ARG A 6 -5.76 17.27 -3.63
C ARG A 6 -5.25 15.91 -3.15
N ASP A 7 -4.84 15.78 -1.88
CA ASP A 7 -4.38 14.51 -1.30
C ASP A 7 -5.54 13.57 -0.97
N VAL A 8 -6.37 13.31 -1.98
CA VAL A 8 -7.50 12.38 -1.93
C VAL A 8 -7.13 11.10 -2.68
N LEU A 9 -7.27 9.95 -2.04
CA LEU A 9 -6.87 8.66 -2.62
C LEU A 9 -7.69 8.27 -3.86
N LEU A 10 -9.00 8.56 -3.85
CA LEU A 10 -9.92 8.24 -4.94
C LEU A 10 -10.91 9.39 -5.15
N LYS A 11 -11.16 9.75 -6.41
CA LYS A 11 -12.19 10.72 -6.80
C LYS A 11 -13.61 10.13 -6.89
N ARG A 12 -13.75 8.84 -6.56
CA ARG A 12 -15.02 8.11 -6.56
C ARG A 12 -15.40 7.71 -5.14
N LYS A 13 -16.69 7.69 -4.85
CA LYS A 13 -17.19 7.17 -3.57
C LYS A 13 -16.98 5.65 -3.51
N VAL A 14 -16.55 5.17 -2.34
CA VAL A 14 -16.38 3.75 -2.04
C VAL A 14 -17.18 3.43 -0.80
N THR A 15 -18.02 2.40 -0.89
CA THR A 15 -18.79 1.91 0.26
C THR A 15 -17.91 0.97 1.07
N LEU A 16 -17.82 1.22 2.38
CA LEU A 16 -17.14 0.36 3.34
C LEU A 16 -18.18 -0.38 4.19
N PRO A 17 -17.88 -1.61 4.66
CA PRO A 17 -18.83 -2.41 5.45
C PRO A 17 -19.08 -1.81 6.84
N LYS A 18 -18.16 -0.99 7.35
CA LYS A 18 -18.27 -0.24 8.60
C LYS A 18 -17.66 1.15 8.45
N LEU A 19 -17.93 2.02 9.41
CA LEU A 19 -17.16 3.26 9.57
C LEU A 19 -15.70 2.86 9.92
N PRO A 20 -14.68 3.35 9.19
CA PRO A 20 -13.29 3.02 9.47
C PRO A 20 -12.84 3.66 10.78
N GLU A 21 -12.01 2.94 11.52
CA GLU A 21 -11.42 3.35 12.80
C GLU A 21 -9.90 3.37 12.72
N ILE A 22 -9.26 4.07 13.67
CA ILE A 22 -7.79 4.11 13.75
C ILE A 22 -7.26 2.69 13.94
N GLY A 23 -6.36 2.27 13.05
CA GLY A 23 -5.77 0.92 13.05
C GLY A 23 -6.40 -0.03 12.04
N ASP A 24 -7.52 0.33 11.40
CA ASP A 24 -8.05 -0.45 10.27
C ASP A 24 -7.09 -0.40 9.08
N VAL A 25 -7.00 -1.52 8.36
CA VAL A 25 -6.17 -1.65 7.16
C VAL A 25 -7.04 -1.62 5.91
N VAL A 26 -6.68 -0.76 4.97
CA VAL A 26 -7.30 -0.68 3.64
C VAL A 26 -6.29 -1.17 2.60
N VAL A 27 -6.71 -2.10 1.76
CA VAL A 27 -5.86 -2.69 0.73
C VAL A 27 -6.34 -2.28 -0.66
N PHE A 28 -5.44 -1.70 -1.45
CA PHE A 28 -5.64 -1.47 -2.88
C PHE A 28 -4.96 -2.59 -3.64
N VAL A 29 -5.76 -3.40 -4.34
CA VAL A 29 -5.25 -4.48 -5.19
C VAL A 29 -4.79 -3.94 -6.54
N ASN A 30 -3.98 -4.71 -7.27
CA ASN A 30 -3.52 -4.40 -8.63
C ASN A 30 -2.72 -3.09 -8.74
N THR A 31 -1.94 -2.74 -7.72
CA THR A 31 -1.13 -1.50 -7.67
C THR A 31 0.26 -1.63 -8.29
N ALA A 32 0.69 -2.84 -8.66
CA ALA A 32 2.02 -3.12 -9.21
C ALA A 32 2.25 -2.47 -10.60
N GLY A 33 1.18 -2.26 -11.38
CA GLY A 33 1.27 -1.66 -12.71
C GLY A 33 1.01 -0.16 -12.68
N TYR A 34 2.02 0.66 -12.98
CA TYR A 34 1.92 2.11 -13.24
C TYR A 34 1.18 2.97 -12.20
N MET A 35 0.90 2.43 -11.01
CA MET A 35 0.23 3.17 -9.94
C MET A 35 1.25 3.59 -8.89
N MET A 36 1.62 2.70 -7.95
CA MET A 36 2.42 3.08 -6.78
C MET A 36 3.76 3.72 -7.17
N HIS A 37 4.58 3.02 -7.95
CA HIS A 37 5.91 3.52 -8.33
C HIS A 37 5.92 4.82 -9.15
N PHE A 38 4.86 5.11 -9.90
CA PHE A 38 4.81 6.32 -10.75
C PHE A 38 4.33 7.55 -9.99
N PHE A 39 3.49 7.37 -8.97
CA PHE A 39 2.95 8.47 -8.16
C PHE A 39 3.71 8.68 -6.85
N GLU A 40 4.56 7.74 -6.47
CA GLU A 40 5.34 7.84 -5.25
C GLU A 40 6.43 8.91 -5.35
N THR A 41 6.55 9.71 -4.30
CA THR A 41 7.51 10.81 -4.20
C THR A 41 7.97 10.96 -2.75
N GLN A 42 9.19 11.44 -2.54
CA GLN A 42 9.73 11.75 -1.19
C GLN A 42 9.27 13.14 -0.70
N ALA A 43 8.01 13.50 -0.95
CA ALA A 43 7.53 14.79 -0.44
C ALA A 43 7.43 14.75 1.09
N HIS A 44 7.72 15.87 1.73
CA HIS A 44 7.90 15.98 3.18
C HIS A 44 8.97 15.04 3.77
N LEU A 45 9.93 14.59 2.97
CA LEU A 45 11.02 13.70 3.39
C LEU A 45 10.53 12.35 3.95
N PHE A 46 9.33 11.92 3.57
CA PHE A 46 8.89 10.56 3.86
C PHE A 46 9.72 9.55 3.06
N GLU A 47 10.02 8.44 3.70
CA GLU A 47 10.65 7.30 3.03
C GLU A 47 9.68 6.70 2.01
N LEU A 48 10.24 6.11 0.95
CA LEU A 48 9.47 5.36 -0.03
C LEU A 48 8.92 4.09 0.64
N ALA A 49 7.70 3.72 0.27
CA ALA A 49 7.10 2.47 0.72
C ALA A 49 7.93 1.29 0.20
N PRO A 50 8.31 0.35 1.08
CA PRO A 50 9.08 -0.82 0.66
C PRO A 50 8.20 -1.76 -0.16
N ASN A 51 8.78 -2.32 -1.21
CA ASN A 51 8.20 -3.45 -1.91
C ASN A 51 8.46 -4.74 -1.12
N LEU A 52 7.41 -5.54 -0.98
CA LEU A 52 7.48 -6.87 -0.39
C LEU A 52 7.25 -7.94 -1.46
N VAL A 53 8.12 -8.95 -1.47
CA VAL A 53 8.03 -10.10 -2.37
C VAL A 53 7.57 -11.31 -1.58
N TYR A 54 6.61 -12.04 -2.14
CA TYR A 54 6.14 -13.32 -1.63
C TYR A 54 6.24 -14.37 -2.74
N THR A 55 6.80 -15.54 -2.40
CA THR A 55 6.85 -16.70 -3.30
C THR A 55 5.89 -17.75 -2.78
N GLU A 56 4.98 -18.18 -3.66
CA GLU A 56 3.94 -19.14 -3.30
C GLU A 56 4.54 -20.43 -2.73
N THR A 57 4.06 -20.82 -1.55
CA THR A 57 4.42 -22.06 -0.87
C THR A 57 3.13 -22.82 -0.53
N SER A 58 3.17 -24.16 -0.46
CA SER A 58 2.01 -25.02 -0.13
C SER A 58 1.48 -24.89 1.31
N LYS A 59 1.92 -23.87 2.06
CA LYS A 59 1.62 -23.63 3.47
C LYS A 59 0.72 -22.40 3.62
N PRO A 60 0.01 -22.24 4.76
CA PRO A 60 -0.76 -21.03 5.01
C PRO A 60 0.14 -19.79 5.13
N LEU A 61 -0.28 -18.71 4.49
CA LEU A 61 0.38 -17.40 4.46
C LEU A 61 0.61 -16.81 5.86
N LYS A 62 1.83 -16.37 6.14
CA LYS A 62 2.24 -15.65 7.35
C LYS A 62 2.98 -14.38 7.00
N PHE A 63 2.97 -13.39 7.90
CA PHE A 63 3.74 -12.15 7.73
C PHE A 63 5.24 -12.37 7.55
N ALA A 64 5.79 -13.44 8.14
CA ALA A 64 7.19 -13.81 8.01
C ALA A 64 7.57 -14.36 6.61
N ASP A 65 6.59 -14.67 5.76
CA ASP A 65 6.84 -15.21 4.42
C ASP A 65 7.15 -14.12 3.38
N PHE A 66 6.93 -12.85 3.75
CA PHE A 66 7.25 -11.70 2.92
C PHE A 66 8.69 -11.26 3.16
N LYS A 67 9.42 -10.97 2.08
CA LYS A 67 10.78 -10.44 2.11
C LYS A 67 10.81 -9.06 1.46
N LEU A 68 11.77 -8.21 1.83
CA LEU A 68 12.00 -6.96 1.12
C LEU A 68 12.53 -7.27 -0.28
N ASP A 69 12.08 -6.50 -1.27
CA ASP A 69 12.57 -6.60 -2.64
C ASP A 69 14.08 -6.33 -2.75
N THR A 70 14.63 -5.51 -1.85
CA THR A 70 16.06 -5.20 -1.77
C THR A 70 16.94 -6.34 -1.25
N ASP A 71 16.35 -7.39 -0.66
CA ASP A 71 17.09 -8.51 -0.06
C ASP A 71 17.32 -9.67 -1.06
N ASN A 72 17.04 -9.46 -2.35
CA ASN A 72 17.25 -10.42 -3.44
C ASN A 72 18.59 -10.24 -4.14
#